data_AF-A0A969XZ66-F1
#
_entry.id   AF-A0A969XZ66-F1
#
_cell.length_a   1.000
_cell.length_b   1.000
_cell.length_c   1.000
_cell.angle_alpha   90.00
_cell.angle_beta   90.00
_cell.angle_gamma   90.00
#
_symmetry.space_group_name_H-M   'P 1'
#
loop_
_entity.id
_entity.type
_entity.pdbx_description
1 polymer ?
#
loop_
_entity_poly.entity_id
_entity_poly.type
_entity_poly.pdbx_seq_one_letter_code
_entity_poly.pdbx_strand_id
1 'polypeptide(L)'
;MLEPLRTPDADGEVLLLPGSDRLRSVGAEAAAAFAEMAFDVAGTEAVQLRRQARAEVAEALGADLPGPWIVTGHQSELHHAGVWFKDAAIDAWARAARGTAVHVVTDLDAATHVTLYLPRVDEHGGIAIERVPLAHPVGAQCPAQLTAPRRETIQRLARPAHPPAGGPFDVWLLAVGGHDGNGTLAEWIADGRAAVNRSLGLDVRDVFGSHLVRGRAYARFAAHILLNAGRMFEVHRAALETHRRRHGITNPA
;
A
#
# COMPACT_ATOMS: atom_id res chain seq x y z
N MET A 1 21.77 21.85 -8.04
CA MET A 1 21.55 20.39 -8.10
C MET A 1 20.93 19.98 -6.77
N LEU A 2 19.81 19.25 -6.76
CA LEU A 2 19.30 18.67 -5.51
C LEU A 2 20.29 17.59 -5.05
N GLU A 3 20.70 17.61 -3.79
CA GLU A 3 21.54 16.55 -3.23
C GLU A 3 20.89 15.17 -3.46
N PRO A 4 21.68 14.13 -3.73
CA PRO A 4 21.14 12.78 -3.88
C PRO A 4 20.49 12.37 -2.56
N LEU A 5 19.21 12.00 -2.63
CA LEU A 5 18.47 11.49 -1.48
C LEU A 5 19.16 10.22 -0.98
N ARG A 6 19.45 10.19 0.31
CA ARG A 6 20.02 9.03 0.99
C ARG A 6 19.07 8.54 2.05
N THR A 7 18.99 7.22 2.20
CA THR A 7 18.34 6.63 3.36
C THR A 7 19.02 7.19 4.62
N PRO A 8 18.25 7.60 5.63
CA PRO A 8 18.84 8.03 6.89
C PRO A 8 19.75 6.96 7.50
N ASP A 9 20.83 7.39 8.15
CA ASP A 9 21.87 6.49 8.65
C ASP A 9 21.63 6.06 10.11
N ALA A 10 20.92 6.87 10.90
CA ALA A 10 20.66 6.56 12.31
C ALA A 10 19.28 5.92 12.53
N ASP A 11 19.17 5.17 13.63
CA ASP A 11 17.92 4.54 14.04
C ASP A 11 16.83 5.58 14.31
N GLY A 12 15.62 5.29 13.83
CA GLY A 12 14.46 6.17 13.95
C GLY A 12 14.49 7.45 13.10
N GLU A 13 15.56 7.71 12.33
CA GLU A 13 15.57 8.86 11.42
C GLU A 13 14.64 8.64 10.23
N VAL A 14 14.03 9.74 9.77
CA VAL A 14 13.06 9.72 8.68
C VAL A 14 13.43 10.78 7.65
N LEU A 15 13.42 10.37 6.39
CA LEU A 15 13.48 11.28 5.26
C LEU A 15 12.07 11.53 4.71
N LEU A 16 11.57 12.76 4.86
CA LEU A 16 10.35 13.24 4.22
C LEU A 16 10.70 14.30 3.18
N LEU A 17 10.26 14.10 1.94
CA LEU A 17 10.40 15.08 0.87
C LEU A 17 9.06 15.26 0.13
N PRO A 18 8.48 16.47 0.11
CA PRO A 18 8.90 17.65 0.87
C PRO A 18 8.81 17.44 2.39
N GLY A 19 9.54 18.24 3.15
CA GLY A 19 9.57 18.16 4.61
C GLY A 19 8.19 18.33 5.25
N SER A 20 8.05 17.90 6.51
CA SER A 20 6.78 17.95 7.24
C SER A 20 6.20 19.35 7.40
N ASP A 21 7.05 20.37 7.35
CA ASP A 21 6.72 21.80 7.37
C ASP A 21 5.90 22.25 6.14
N ARG A 22 6.09 21.58 5.00
CA ARG A 22 5.41 21.90 3.73
C ARG A 22 4.08 21.18 3.54
N LEU A 23 3.72 20.23 4.39
CA LEU A 23 2.55 19.37 4.22
C LEU A 23 1.24 20.15 4.01
N ARG A 24 1.06 21.27 4.74
CA ARG A 24 -0.12 22.14 4.55
C ARG A 24 -0.13 22.83 3.20
N SER A 25 1.01 23.36 2.75
CA SER A 25 1.10 24.06 1.47
C SER A 25 0.89 23.09 0.32
N VAL A 26 1.51 21.90 0.37
CA VAL A 26 1.36 20.84 -0.63
C VAL A 26 -0.10 20.42 -0.77
N GLY A 27 -0.81 20.26 0.36
CA GLY A 27 -2.23 19.93 0.35
C GLY A 27 -3.09 21.02 -0.32
N ALA A 28 -2.82 22.30 -0.02
CA ALA A 28 -3.53 23.43 -0.62
C ALA A 28 -3.22 23.60 -2.12
N GLU A 29 -1.95 23.46 -2.50
CA GLU A 29 -1.47 23.49 -3.89
C GLU A 29 -2.12 22.36 -4.70
N ALA A 30 -2.16 21.14 -4.15
CA ALA A 30 -2.83 20.00 -4.78
C ALA A 30 -4.34 20.24 -4.92
N ALA A 31 -5.01 20.76 -3.88
CA ALA A 31 -6.44 21.08 -3.95
C ALA A 31 -6.75 22.11 -5.04
N ALA A 32 -5.95 23.16 -5.15
CA ALA A 32 -6.08 24.17 -6.20
C ALA A 32 -5.84 23.56 -7.59
N ALA A 33 -4.77 22.77 -7.76
CA ALA A 33 -4.48 22.10 -9.02
C ALA A 33 -5.59 21.12 -9.45
N PHE A 34 -6.23 20.43 -8.50
CA PHE A 34 -7.36 19.55 -8.80
C PHE A 34 -8.65 20.33 -9.14
N ALA A 35 -8.84 21.54 -8.61
CA ALA A 35 -9.98 22.38 -8.93
C ALA A 35 -9.89 22.97 -10.34
N GLU A 36 -8.68 23.33 -10.77
CA GLU A 36 -8.38 23.91 -12.10
C GLU A 36 -8.11 22.84 -13.18
N MET A 37 -8.37 21.57 -12.88
CA MET A 37 -8.06 20.46 -13.78
C MET A 37 -8.99 20.45 -15.00
N ALA A 38 -8.55 21.04 -16.11
CA ALA A 38 -9.32 21.14 -17.35
C ALA A 38 -8.72 20.29 -18.47
N PHE A 39 -9.05 18.99 -18.47
CA PHE A 39 -8.75 18.09 -19.58
C PHE A 39 -9.75 16.94 -19.68
N ASP A 40 -9.88 16.39 -20.88
CA ASP A 40 -10.73 15.25 -21.18
C ASP A 40 -10.04 13.91 -20.89
N VAL A 41 -10.80 12.96 -20.33
CA VAL A 41 -10.42 11.57 -20.14
C VAL A 41 -11.45 10.66 -20.80
N ALA A 42 -11.27 10.45 -22.12
CA ALA A 42 -12.10 9.57 -22.93
C ALA A 42 -13.58 10.01 -22.99
N GLY A 43 -13.79 11.29 -23.25
CA GLY A 43 -15.12 11.90 -23.35
C GLY A 43 -15.72 12.26 -21.99
N THR A 44 -14.90 12.47 -20.96
CA THR A 44 -15.33 12.85 -19.62
C THR A 44 -14.34 13.85 -19.03
N GLU A 45 -14.84 14.99 -18.55
CA GLU A 45 -14.02 16.00 -17.88
C GLU A 45 -13.31 15.40 -16.64
N ALA A 46 -12.02 15.68 -16.48
CA ALA A 46 -11.21 15.08 -15.42
C ALA A 46 -11.76 15.34 -14.00
N VAL A 47 -12.35 16.51 -13.75
CA VAL A 47 -13.02 16.82 -12.47
C VAL A 47 -14.24 15.93 -12.24
N GLN A 48 -15.02 15.65 -13.28
CA GLN A 48 -16.18 14.74 -13.18
C GLN A 48 -15.72 13.31 -12.94
N LEU A 49 -14.70 12.86 -13.67
CA LEU A 49 -14.11 11.53 -13.49
C LEU A 49 -13.57 11.35 -12.07
N ARG A 50 -12.89 12.36 -11.51
CA ARG A 50 -12.41 12.36 -10.13
C ARG A 50 -13.54 12.27 -9.11
N ARG A 51 -14.63 13.01 -9.29
CA ARG A 51 -15.82 12.92 -8.42
C ARG A 51 -16.42 11.52 -8.48
N GLN A 52 -16.54 10.94 -9.68
CA GLN A 52 -17.03 9.59 -9.86
C GLN A 52 -16.13 8.56 -9.16
N ALA A 53 -14.81 8.63 -9.36
CA ALA A 53 -13.87 7.73 -8.70
C ALA A 53 -13.97 7.78 -7.17
N ARG A 54 -14.17 8.98 -6.59
CA ARG A 54 -14.34 9.12 -5.14
C ARG A 54 -15.66 8.51 -4.64
N ALA A 55 -16.73 8.66 -5.40
CA ALA A 55 -18.02 8.03 -5.07
C ALA A 55 -17.92 6.50 -5.13
N GLU A 56 -17.27 5.95 -6.17
CA GLU A 56 -17.05 4.50 -6.32
C GLU A 56 -16.21 3.93 -5.17
N VAL A 57 -15.20 4.68 -4.68
CA VAL A 57 -14.42 4.28 -3.49
C VAL A 57 -15.25 4.33 -2.21
N ALA A 58 -16.04 5.39 -1.99
CA ALA A 58 -16.89 5.52 -0.82
C ALA A 58 -17.94 4.38 -0.77
N GLU A 59 -18.52 4.04 -1.93
CA GLU A 59 -19.42 2.90 -2.08
C GLU A 59 -18.72 1.58 -1.74
N ALA A 60 -17.53 1.34 -2.27
CA ALA A 60 -16.76 0.12 -2.00
C ALA A 60 -16.39 -0.05 -0.52
N LEU A 61 -16.25 1.06 0.22
CA LEU A 61 -16.00 1.06 1.66
C LEU A 61 -17.26 1.06 2.52
N GLY A 62 -18.43 1.25 1.92
CA GLY A 62 -19.68 1.46 2.65
C GLY A 62 -19.67 2.70 3.55
N ALA A 63 -18.81 3.68 3.28
CA ALA A 63 -18.62 4.87 4.10
C ALA A 63 -18.18 6.06 3.26
N ASP A 64 -18.74 7.23 3.54
CA ASP A 64 -18.20 8.48 2.99
C ASP A 64 -16.85 8.78 3.64
N LEU A 65 -15.91 9.28 2.83
CA LEU A 65 -14.56 9.62 3.28
C LEU A 65 -14.33 11.12 3.14
N PRO A 66 -14.24 11.88 4.24
CA PRO A 66 -14.01 13.32 4.18
C PRO A 66 -12.68 13.61 3.48
N GLY A 67 -12.71 14.62 2.59
CA GLY A 67 -11.51 15.14 1.97
C GLY A 67 -10.74 16.09 2.89
N PRO A 68 -9.44 16.36 2.59
CA PRO A 68 -8.66 15.74 1.51
C PRO A 68 -8.28 14.28 1.83
N TRP A 69 -8.01 13.48 0.80
CA TRP A 69 -7.48 12.13 0.98
C TRP A 69 -5.96 12.17 0.86
N ILE A 70 -5.26 11.65 1.87
CA ILE A 70 -3.82 11.44 1.86
C ILE A 70 -3.60 9.95 1.59
N VAL A 71 -3.10 9.63 0.40
CA VAL A 71 -3.11 8.27 -0.13
C VAL A 71 -1.68 7.71 -0.18
N THR A 72 -1.51 6.49 0.32
CA THR A 72 -0.33 5.65 0.06
C THR A 72 -0.78 4.30 -0.47
N GLY A 73 0.15 3.39 -0.73
CA GLY A 73 -0.16 2.02 -1.06
C GLY A 73 1.05 1.11 -1.04
N HIS A 74 0.79 -0.18 -0.97
CA HIS A 74 1.81 -1.21 -1.07
C HIS A 74 1.23 -2.57 -1.49
N GLN A 75 2.13 -3.48 -1.89
CA GLN A 75 1.78 -4.87 -2.18
C GLN A 75 1.20 -5.54 -0.94
N SER A 76 0.29 -6.50 -1.15
CA SER A 76 -0.36 -7.24 -0.06
C SER A 76 0.61 -8.26 0.54
N GLU A 77 1.54 -7.74 1.35
CA GLU A 77 2.62 -8.49 2.00
C GLU A 77 2.79 -7.97 3.44
N LEU A 78 3.51 -8.71 4.27
CA LEU A 78 3.85 -8.23 5.61
C LEU A 78 4.91 -7.12 5.52
N HIS A 79 4.53 -5.92 5.96
CA HIS A 79 5.36 -4.73 5.82
C HIS A 79 6.54 -4.76 6.80
N HIS A 80 7.74 -4.49 6.29
CA HIS A 80 8.84 -4.06 7.15
C HIS A 80 8.59 -2.63 7.67
N ALA A 81 9.29 -2.22 8.73
CA ALA A 81 9.05 -0.95 9.42
C ALA A 81 9.05 0.28 8.50
N GLY A 82 9.99 0.37 7.55
CA GLY A 82 10.05 1.47 6.58
C GLY A 82 8.84 1.57 5.63
N VAL A 83 8.23 0.44 5.25
CA VAL A 83 6.97 0.46 4.47
C VAL A 83 5.81 0.81 5.38
N TRP A 84 5.73 0.20 6.56
CA TRP A 84 4.66 0.46 7.52
C TRP A 84 4.64 1.91 7.99
N PHE A 85 5.80 2.57 8.12
CA PHE A 85 5.90 3.99 8.46
C PHE A 85 5.09 4.90 7.53
N LYS A 86 4.84 4.49 6.28
CA LYS A 86 3.97 5.25 5.36
C LYS A 86 2.57 5.44 5.93
N ASP A 87 2.01 4.45 6.62
CA ASP A 87 0.69 4.53 7.25
C ASP A 87 0.68 5.58 8.36
N ALA A 88 1.70 5.57 9.22
CA ALA A 88 1.87 6.57 10.27
C ALA A 88 2.04 7.99 9.68
N ALA A 89 2.78 8.12 8.58
CA ALA A 89 3.01 9.40 7.92
C ALA A 89 1.72 9.97 7.29
N ILE A 90 0.94 9.14 6.58
CA ILE A 90 -0.32 9.61 5.97
C ILE A 90 -1.40 9.90 7.01
N ASP A 91 -1.45 9.14 8.11
CA ASP A 91 -2.35 9.42 9.24
C ASP A 91 -2.03 10.75 9.91
N ALA A 92 -0.76 11.01 10.23
CA ALA A 92 -0.33 12.28 10.80
C ALA A 92 -0.68 13.46 9.88
N TRP A 93 -0.48 13.30 8.56
CA TRP A 93 -0.83 14.34 7.59
C TRP A 93 -2.34 14.52 7.45
N ALA A 94 -3.11 13.43 7.38
CA ALA A 94 -4.56 13.48 7.32
C ALA A 94 -5.14 14.23 8.53
N ARG A 95 -4.65 13.96 9.74
CA ARG A 95 -5.04 14.70 10.96
C ARG A 95 -4.73 16.19 10.86
N ALA A 96 -3.51 16.54 10.44
CA ALA A 96 -3.11 17.94 10.28
C ALA A 96 -3.96 18.69 9.23
N ALA A 97 -4.42 17.98 8.21
CA ALA A 97 -5.25 18.50 7.11
C ALA A 97 -6.76 18.34 7.34
N ARG A 98 -7.20 17.75 8.46
CA ARG A 98 -8.61 17.35 8.71
C ARG A 98 -9.20 16.50 7.58
N GLY A 99 -8.37 15.62 7.01
CA GLY A 99 -8.69 14.71 5.93
C GLY A 99 -8.73 13.25 6.37
N THR A 100 -8.63 12.35 5.40
CA THR A 100 -8.64 10.90 5.58
C THR A 100 -7.33 10.29 5.10
N ALA A 101 -6.73 9.40 5.89
CA ALA A 101 -5.61 8.58 5.46
C ALA A 101 -6.13 7.31 4.76
N VAL A 102 -5.66 7.06 3.54
CA VAL A 102 -6.09 5.94 2.71
C VAL A 102 -4.88 5.12 2.28
N HIS A 103 -4.91 3.82 2.54
CA HIS A 103 -3.92 2.87 2.06
C HIS A 103 -4.53 2.03 0.93
N VAL A 104 -3.95 2.12 -0.27
CA VAL A 104 -4.33 1.28 -1.39
C VAL A 104 -3.61 -0.06 -1.27
N VAL A 105 -4.39 -1.12 -1.05
CA VAL A 105 -3.89 -2.49 -0.98
C VAL A 105 -3.70 -3.00 -2.40
N THR A 106 -2.45 -3.11 -2.85
CA THR A 106 -2.13 -3.67 -4.16
C THR A 106 -2.19 -5.19 -4.07
N ASP A 107 -3.38 -5.73 -4.34
CA ASP A 107 -3.75 -7.15 -4.22
C ASP A 107 -3.78 -7.90 -5.56
N LEU A 108 -3.48 -7.20 -6.65
CA LEU A 108 -3.47 -7.72 -8.02
C LEU A 108 -2.07 -8.06 -8.54
N ASP A 109 -1.01 -7.69 -7.81
CA ASP A 109 0.36 -8.06 -8.16
C ASP A 109 0.61 -9.55 -7.92
N ALA A 110 1.58 -10.13 -8.63
CA ALA A 110 1.99 -11.51 -8.41
C ALA A 110 2.46 -11.70 -6.96
N ALA A 111 1.94 -12.73 -6.29
CA ALA A 111 2.25 -13.02 -4.89
C ALA A 111 3.67 -13.61 -4.78
N THR A 112 4.67 -12.76 -4.56
CA THR A 112 6.09 -13.19 -4.54
C THR A 112 6.62 -13.45 -3.12
N HIS A 113 6.08 -12.79 -2.09
CA HIS A 113 6.52 -12.98 -0.69
C HIS A 113 5.43 -13.61 0.19
N VAL A 114 5.12 -14.88 -0.08
CA VAL A 114 4.08 -15.65 0.64
C VAL A 114 4.64 -16.66 1.65
N THR A 115 5.83 -16.41 2.18
CA THR A 115 6.46 -17.26 3.20
C THR A 115 7.08 -16.40 4.28
N LEU A 116 6.81 -16.73 5.54
CA LEU A 116 7.44 -16.10 6.69
C LEU A 116 8.62 -16.90 7.20
N TYR A 117 9.64 -16.16 7.63
CA TYR A 117 10.87 -16.68 8.21
C TYR A 117 10.87 -16.29 9.68
N LEU A 118 10.58 -17.26 10.56
CA LEU A 118 10.38 -17.01 11.98
C LEU A 118 11.56 -17.57 12.78
N PRO A 119 12.24 -16.76 13.60
CA PRO A 119 13.27 -17.26 14.49
C PRO A 119 12.63 -18.10 15.61
N ARG A 120 13.13 -19.33 15.76
CA ARG A 120 12.75 -20.31 16.78
C ARG A 120 13.92 -20.55 17.70
N VAL A 121 13.63 -20.63 18.99
CA VAL A 121 14.61 -21.03 20.00
C VAL A 121 14.33 -22.48 20.35
N ASP A 122 15.35 -23.33 20.26
CA ASP A 122 15.26 -24.71 20.73
C ASP A 122 15.44 -24.81 22.25
N GLU A 123 15.27 -26.01 22.81
CA GLU A 123 15.38 -26.26 24.25
C GLU A 123 16.78 -25.96 24.82
N HIS A 124 17.81 -25.89 23.98
CA HIS A 124 19.20 -25.60 24.35
C HIS A 124 19.57 -24.12 24.12
N GLY A 125 18.62 -23.28 23.73
CA GLY A 125 18.86 -21.86 23.42
C GLY A 125 19.41 -21.60 22.02
N GLY A 126 19.49 -22.61 21.14
CA GLY A 126 19.88 -22.45 19.75
C GLY A 126 18.80 -21.75 18.93
N ILE A 127 19.21 -20.87 18.01
CA ILE A 127 18.28 -20.15 17.12
C ILE A 127 18.24 -20.85 15.76
N ALA A 128 17.06 -21.30 15.34
CA ALA A 128 16.79 -21.84 14.02
C ALA A 128 15.73 -21.00 13.30
N ILE A 129 15.85 -20.83 11.97
CA ILE A 129 14.82 -20.13 11.18
C ILE A 129 13.80 -21.15 10.67
N GLU A 130 12.56 -21.05 11.13
CA GLU A 130 11.44 -21.81 10.56
C GLU A 130 10.86 -21.06 9.36
N ARG A 131 10.63 -21.79 8.26
CA ARG A 131 9.90 -21.30 7.09
C ARG A 131 8.44 -21.71 7.19
N VAL A 132 7.54 -20.74 7.20
CA VAL A 132 6.09 -20.95 7.25
C VAL A 132 5.45 -20.38 5.98
N PRO A 133 5.13 -21.23 4.99
CA PRO A 133 4.37 -20.81 3.82
C PRO A 133 2.96 -20.36 4.23
N LEU A 134 2.57 -19.17 3.78
CA LEU A 134 1.23 -18.61 3.95
C LEU A 134 0.30 -19.09 2.83
N ALA A 135 0.83 -19.24 1.63
CA ALA A 135 0.14 -19.72 0.45
C ALA A 135 1.11 -20.40 -0.54
N HIS A 136 0.55 -21.05 -1.55
CA HIS A 136 1.29 -21.74 -2.62
C HIS A 136 0.78 -21.27 -4.00
N PRO A 137 1.20 -20.10 -4.50
CA PRO A 137 0.76 -19.59 -5.78
C PRO A 137 1.23 -20.49 -6.93
N VAL A 138 0.35 -20.66 -7.91
CA VAL A 138 0.62 -21.32 -9.19
C VAL A 138 0.66 -20.25 -10.27
N GLY A 139 1.81 -20.12 -10.95
CA GLY A 139 2.01 -19.09 -11.96
C GLY A 139 2.01 -17.68 -11.35
N ALA A 140 1.31 -16.73 -11.98
CA ALA A 140 1.26 -15.33 -11.57
C ALA A 140 0.03 -15.01 -10.69
N GLN A 141 -0.41 -15.96 -9.87
CA GLN A 141 -1.54 -15.72 -8.96
C GLN A 141 -1.25 -14.55 -8.01
N CYS A 142 -2.25 -13.70 -7.82
CA CYS A 142 -2.16 -12.55 -6.93
C CYS A 142 -2.78 -12.83 -5.54
N PRO A 143 -2.46 -12.03 -4.51
CA PRO A 143 -3.04 -12.16 -3.18
C PRO A 143 -4.58 -12.16 -3.13
N ALA A 144 -5.25 -11.45 -4.06
CA ALA A 144 -6.71 -11.48 -4.17
C ALA A 144 -7.27 -12.82 -4.71
N GLN A 145 -6.43 -13.67 -5.30
CA GLN A 145 -6.81 -15.01 -5.81
C GLN A 145 -6.40 -16.14 -4.87
N LEU A 146 -5.53 -15.86 -3.90
CA LEU A 146 -5.06 -16.85 -2.94
C LEU A 146 -5.99 -16.86 -1.73
N THR A 147 -6.33 -18.05 -1.25
CA THR A 147 -7.10 -18.22 -0.02
C THR A 147 -6.27 -17.77 1.19
N ALA A 148 -6.93 -17.19 2.19
CA ALA A 148 -6.30 -16.93 3.48
C ALA A 148 -5.68 -18.21 4.10
N PRO A 149 -4.64 -18.10 4.94
CA PRO A 149 -4.07 -19.25 5.63
C PRO A 149 -5.11 -20.00 6.48
N ARG A 150 -4.96 -21.33 6.57
CA ARG A 150 -5.81 -22.17 7.43
C ARG A 150 -5.37 -22.13 8.89
N ARG A 151 -6.24 -22.63 9.79
CA ARG A 151 -5.95 -22.74 11.22
C ARG A 151 -4.61 -23.41 11.52
N GLU A 152 -4.19 -24.45 10.80
CA GLU A 152 -2.91 -25.11 11.08
C GLU A 152 -1.72 -24.17 10.84
N THR A 153 -1.75 -23.39 9.76
CA THR A 153 -0.72 -22.39 9.46
C THR A 153 -0.71 -21.30 10.52
N ILE A 154 -1.88 -20.79 10.91
CA ILE A 154 -2.01 -19.77 11.96
C ILE A 154 -1.45 -20.28 13.30
N GLN A 155 -1.76 -21.51 13.69
CA GLN A 155 -1.23 -22.13 14.91
C GLN A 155 0.29 -22.28 14.86
N ARG A 156 0.89 -22.58 13.69
CA ARG A 156 2.35 -22.59 13.52
C ARG A 156 2.96 -21.21 13.67
N LEU A 157 2.31 -20.17 13.13
CA LEU A 157 2.75 -18.78 13.30
C LEU A 157 2.69 -18.32 14.76
N ALA A 158 1.63 -18.72 15.49
CA ALA A 158 1.40 -18.37 16.88
C ALA A 158 2.29 -19.13 17.89
N ARG A 159 3.06 -20.13 17.44
CA ARG A 159 4.11 -20.70 18.28
C ARG A 159 5.11 -19.59 18.63
N PRO A 160 5.51 -19.44 19.90
CA PRO A 160 6.41 -18.39 20.33
C PRO A 160 7.63 -18.31 19.39
N ALA A 161 7.69 -17.24 18.60
CA ALA A 161 8.95 -16.77 18.06
C ALA A 161 9.70 -16.08 19.21
N HIS A 162 11.02 -15.93 19.08
CA HIS A 162 11.83 -15.24 20.11
C HIS A 162 11.17 -13.90 20.55
N PRO A 163 11.29 -13.48 21.83
CA PRO A 163 10.76 -12.21 22.33
C PRO A 163 11.19 -10.98 21.50
N PRO A 164 10.42 -9.86 21.60
CA PRO A 164 9.45 -9.59 22.67
C PRO A 164 8.00 -10.01 22.37
N ALA A 165 7.40 -10.71 23.34
CA ALA A 165 5.96 -10.88 23.42
C ALA A 165 5.27 -9.53 23.70
N GLY A 166 4.04 -9.37 23.22
CA GLY A 166 3.25 -8.14 23.28
C GLY A 166 3.53 -7.16 22.14
N GLY A 167 4.23 -7.59 21.08
CA GLY A 167 4.60 -6.74 19.95
C GLY A 167 3.51 -6.62 18.87
N PRO A 168 3.73 -5.81 17.82
CA PRO A 168 2.82 -5.69 16.67
C PRO A 168 2.47 -7.02 16.02
N PHE A 169 3.40 -7.98 16.00
CA PHE A 169 3.15 -9.31 15.44
C PHE A 169 2.10 -10.09 16.25
N ASP A 170 2.06 -9.95 17.57
CA ASP A 170 1.06 -10.61 18.40
C ASP A 170 -0.33 -10.00 18.21
N VAL A 171 -0.40 -8.66 18.12
CA VAL A 171 -1.64 -7.95 17.78
C VAL A 171 -2.17 -8.42 16.42
N TRP A 172 -1.27 -8.53 15.45
CA TRP A 172 -1.60 -9.03 14.12
C TRP A 172 -2.13 -10.47 14.17
N LEU A 173 -1.44 -11.38 14.86
CA LEU A 173 -1.87 -12.79 15.00
C LEU A 173 -3.23 -12.93 15.68
N LEU A 174 -3.48 -12.13 16.73
CA LEU A 174 -4.75 -12.11 17.42
C LEU A 174 -5.89 -11.67 16.50
N ALA A 175 -5.66 -10.64 15.68
CA ALA A 175 -6.67 -10.12 14.76
C ALA A 175 -7.02 -11.13 13.66
N VAL A 176 -6.02 -11.81 13.11
CA VAL A 176 -6.22 -12.70 11.95
C VAL A 176 -6.45 -14.16 12.33
N GLY A 177 -6.38 -14.49 13.62
CA GLY A 177 -6.44 -15.87 14.12
C GLY A 177 -7.77 -16.58 13.86
N GLY A 178 -8.84 -15.82 13.58
CA GLY A 178 -10.17 -16.35 13.23
C GLY A 178 -10.34 -16.68 11.74
N HIS A 179 -9.40 -16.29 10.87
CA HIS A 179 -9.48 -16.59 9.44
C HIS A 179 -9.11 -18.06 9.21
N ASP A 180 -10.08 -18.96 9.31
CA ASP A 180 -9.86 -20.38 9.06
C ASP A 180 -9.98 -20.69 7.55
N GLY A 181 -9.10 -20.09 6.74
CA GLY A 181 -9.18 -20.16 5.28
C GLY A 181 -10.33 -19.36 4.65
N ASN A 182 -11.03 -18.53 5.42
CA ASN A 182 -12.07 -17.64 4.91
C ASN A 182 -11.48 -16.33 4.39
N GLY A 183 -11.93 -15.92 3.20
CA GLY A 183 -11.42 -14.75 2.50
C GLY A 183 -10.13 -15.02 1.72
N THR A 184 -9.52 -13.94 1.28
CA THR A 184 -8.30 -13.93 0.48
C THR A 184 -7.06 -13.68 1.33
N LEU A 185 -5.89 -14.01 0.80
CA LEU A 185 -4.61 -13.67 1.44
C LEU A 185 -4.46 -12.15 1.58
N ALA A 186 -4.95 -11.38 0.61
CA ALA A 186 -4.93 -9.92 0.67
C ALA A 186 -5.73 -9.38 1.87
N GLU A 187 -6.97 -9.86 2.06
CA GLU A 187 -7.83 -9.50 3.19
C GLU A 187 -7.19 -9.87 4.52
N TRP A 188 -6.65 -11.09 4.61
CA TRP A 188 -5.97 -11.58 5.81
C TRP A 188 -4.78 -10.68 6.23
N ILE A 189 -3.96 -10.26 5.26
CA ILE A 189 -2.83 -9.35 5.52
C ILE A 189 -3.33 -7.96 5.91
N ALA A 190 -4.33 -7.44 5.19
CA ALA A 190 -4.91 -6.12 5.43
C ALA A 190 -5.56 -6.03 6.82
N ASP A 191 -6.35 -7.03 7.23
CA ASP A 191 -7.04 -7.05 8.51
C ASP A 191 -6.07 -7.02 9.70
N GLY A 192 -4.99 -7.81 9.61
CA GLY A 192 -3.95 -7.79 10.62
C GLY A 192 -3.19 -6.46 10.65
N ARG A 193 -2.86 -5.86 9.50
CA ARG A 193 -2.26 -4.52 9.44
C ARG A 193 -3.18 -3.47 10.06
N ALA A 194 -4.47 -3.51 9.73
CA ALA A 194 -5.46 -2.59 10.27
C ALA A 194 -5.58 -2.73 11.80
N ALA A 195 -5.45 -3.94 12.35
CA ALA A 195 -5.43 -4.15 13.80
C ALA A 195 -4.18 -3.56 14.47
N VAL A 196 -3.01 -3.73 13.86
CA VAL A 196 -1.76 -3.10 14.33
C VAL A 196 -1.85 -1.58 14.27
N ASN A 197 -2.38 -1.03 13.17
CA ASN A 197 -2.58 0.41 13.04
C ASN A 197 -3.51 0.94 14.15
N ARG A 198 -4.63 0.26 14.42
CA ARG A 198 -5.56 0.62 15.50
C ARG A 198 -4.93 0.53 16.88
N SER A 199 -4.12 -0.51 17.16
CA SER A 199 -3.47 -0.65 18.48
C SER A 199 -2.47 0.47 18.76
N LEU A 200 -1.96 1.11 17.72
CA LEU A 200 -1.06 2.26 17.78
C LEU A 200 -1.78 3.61 17.61
N GLY A 201 -3.11 3.59 17.58
CA GLY A 201 -3.94 4.79 17.47
C GLY A 201 -3.86 5.46 16.10
N LEU A 202 -3.58 4.73 15.01
CA LEU A 202 -3.64 5.21 13.63
C LEU A 202 -5.04 4.96 13.05
N ASP A 203 -5.57 5.92 12.27
CA ASP A 203 -6.84 5.78 11.54
C ASP A 203 -6.58 5.82 10.03
N VAL A 204 -6.24 4.64 9.49
CA VAL A 204 -5.93 4.45 8.08
C VAL A 204 -6.97 3.52 7.46
N ARG A 205 -7.56 3.93 6.34
CA ARG A 205 -8.59 3.17 5.62
C ARG A 205 -7.99 2.39 4.46
N ASP A 206 -8.16 1.09 4.47
CA ASP A 206 -7.70 0.21 3.40
C ASP A 206 -8.70 0.21 2.23
N VAL A 207 -8.20 0.38 1.01
CA VAL A 207 -8.97 0.26 -0.24
C VAL A 207 -8.26 -0.75 -1.14
N PHE A 208 -8.94 -1.83 -1.53
CA PHE A 208 -8.36 -2.87 -2.37
C PHE A 208 -8.24 -2.42 -3.83
N GLY A 209 -7.07 -2.65 -4.44
CA GLY A 209 -6.83 -2.38 -5.85
C GLY A 209 -7.81 -3.13 -6.75
N SER A 210 -8.13 -4.38 -6.42
CA SER A 210 -9.16 -5.19 -7.09
C SER A 210 -10.56 -4.56 -7.07
N HIS A 211 -10.87 -3.70 -6.09
CA HIS A 211 -12.11 -2.93 -6.07
C HIS A 211 -12.00 -1.68 -6.95
N LEU A 212 -10.87 -0.97 -6.89
CA LEU A 212 -10.62 0.22 -7.71
C LEU A 212 -10.74 -0.07 -9.21
N VAL A 213 -10.14 -1.17 -9.67
CA VAL A 213 -10.10 -1.50 -11.10
C VAL A 213 -11.44 -1.93 -11.69
N ARG A 214 -12.42 -2.27 -10.84
CA ARG A 214 -13.80 -2.60 -11.26
C ARG A 214 -14.65 -1.34 -11.49
N GLY A 215 -14.20 -0.19 -11.01
CA GLY A 215 -14.89 1.09 -11.14
C GLY A 215 -15.02 1.56 -12.59
N ARG A 216 -16.14 2.21 -12.91
CA ARG A 216 -16.34 2.79 -14.25
C ARG A 216 -15.40 3.98 -14.48
N ALA A 217 -14.97 4.67 -13.41
CA ALA A 217 -13.97 5.71 -13.53
C ALA A 217 -12.60 5.15 -13.94
N TYR A 218 -12.20 4.02 -13.34
CA TYR A 218 -10.97 3.33 -13.73
C TYR A 218 -11.04 2.81 -15.17
N ALA A 219 -12.15 2.19 -15.57
CA ALA A 219 -12.33 1.71 -16.94
C ALA A 219 -12.18 2.83 -17.99
N ARG A 220 -12.72 4.03 -17.72
CA ARG A 220 -12.54 5.21 -18.58
C ARG A 220 -11.09 5.68 -18.62
N PHE A 221 -10.41 5.73 -17.48
CA PHE A 221 -8.99 6.07 -17.42
C PHE A 221 -8.13 5.09 -18.21
N ALA A 222 -8.38 3.78 -18.07
CA ALA A 222 -7.71 2.75 -18.86
C ALA A 222 -7.99 2.89 -20.36
N ALA A 223 -9.25 3.14 -20.75
CA ALA A 223 -9.61 3.42 -22.13
C ALA A 223 -8.89 4.65 -22.68
N HIS A 224 -8.77 5.72 -21.89
CA HIS A 224 -8.03 6.92 -22.29
C HIS A 224 -6.54 6.62 -22.56
N ILE A 225 -5.89 5.80 -21.73
CA ILE A 225 -4.52 5.34 -21.96
C ILE A 225 -4.42 4.58 -23.29
N LEU A 226 -5.34 3.65 -23.55
CA LEU A 226 -5.33 2.84 -24.77
C LEU A 226 -5.59 3.67 -26.04
N LEU A 227 -6.57 4.57 -26.00
CA LEU A 227 -6.87 5.50 -27.10
C LEU A 227 -5.71 6.45 -27.39
N ASN A 228 -4.87 6.72 -26.40
CA ASN A 228 -3.71 7.61 -26.49
C ASN A 228 -2.38 6.85 -26.36
N ALA A 229 -2.33 5.56 -26.68
CA ALA A 229 -1.17 4.70 -26.39
C ALA A 229 0.13 5.24 -26.97
N GLY A 230 0.12 5.77 -28.20
CA GLY A 230 1.29 6.39 -28.82
C GLY A 230 1.80 7.60 -28.03
N ARG A 231 0.90 8.49 -27.59
CA ARG A 231 1.25 9.63 -26.75
C ARG A 231 1.77 9.20 -25.38
N MET A 232 1.14 8.21 -24.76
CA MET A 232 1.57 7.67 -23.48
C MET A 232 3.00 7.10 -23.56
N PHE A 233 3.30 6.38 -24.64
CA PHE A 233 4.63 5.85 -24.90
C PHE A 233 5.68 6.96 -25.04
N GLU A 234 5.40 8.02 -25.80
CA GLU A 234 6.33 9.15 -25.95
C GLU A 234 6.56 9.89 -24.61
N VAL A 235 5.50 10.14 -23.83
CA VAL A 235 5.63 10.76 -22.50
C VAL A 235 6.46 9.88 -21.56
N HIS A 236 6.19 8.57 -21.55
CA HIS A 236 6.94 7.63 -20.72
C HIS A 236 8.42 7.56 -21.13
N ARG A 237 8.70 7.44 -22.42
CA ARG A 237 10.07 7.44 -22.95
C ARG A 237 10.82 8.71 -22.57
N ALA A 238 10.23 9.88 -22.80
CA ALA A 238 10.86 11.16 -22.49
C ALA A 238 11.15 11.32 -20.98
N ALA A 239 10.24 10.85 -20.12
CA ALA A 239 10.44 10.82 -18.67
C ALA A 239 11.58 9.87 -18.28
N LEU A 240 11.62 8.67 -18.86
CA LEU A 240 12.66 7.68 -18.63
C LEU A 240 14.05 8.17 -19.08
N GLU A 241 14.15 8.78 -20.26
CA GLU A 241 15.39 9.38 -20.76
C GLU A 241 15.89 10.51 -19.83
N THR A 242 14.97 11.34 -19.35
CA THR A 242 15.30 12.40 -18.40
C THR A 242 15.81 11.83 -17.07
N HIS A 243 15.17 10.79 -16.54
CA HIS A 243 15.64 10.08 -15.36
C HIS A 243 17.02 9.46 -15.59
N ARG A 244 17.21 8.74 -16.70
CA ARG A 244 18.49 8.08 -17.03
C ARG A 244 19.63 9.06 -17.17
N ARG A 245 19.43 10.19 -17.86
CA ARG A 245 20.43 11.27 -17.96
C ARG A 245 20.79 11.84 -16.60
N ARG A 246 19.77 12.10 -15.76
CA ARG A 246 19.99 12.64 -14.41
C ARG A 246 20.76 11.70 -13.50
N HIS A 247 20.59 10.38 -13.66
CA HIS A 247 21.20 9.36 -12.80
C HIS A 247 22.36 8.60 -13.46
N GLY A 248 22.80 9.00 -14.66
CA GLY A 248 23.91 8.35 -15.38
C GLY A 248 23.64 6.90 -15.77
N ILE A 249 22.38 6.50 -15.95
CA ILE A 249 22.00 5.12 -16.24
C ILE A 249 22.15 4.84 -17.75
N THR A 250 23.12 4.00 -18.10
CA THR A 250 23.50 3.71 -19.50
C THR A 250 23.07 2.33 -19.99
N ASN A 251 22.68 1.40 -19.11
CA ASN A 251 22.35 0.02 -19.49
C ASN A 251 20.99 -0.08 -20.21
N PRO A 252 20.85 -0.79 -21.35
CA PRO A 252 19.55 -1.03 -21.96
C PRO A 252 18.65 -1.83 -20.99
N ALA A 253 17.36 -1.47 -20.94
CA ALA A 253 16.33 -2.18 -20.16
C ALA A 253 15.82 -3.40 -20.92
#